data_AF-A0A3R9V3Y8-F1
#
_entry.id   AF-A0A3R9V3Y8-F1
#
_cell.length_a   1.000
_cell.length_b   1.000
_cell.length_c   1.000
_cell.angle_alpha   90.00
_cell.angle_beta   90.00
_cell.angle_gamma   90.00
#
_symmetry.space_group_name_H-M   'P 1'
#
loop_
_entity.id
_entity.type
_entity.pdbx_description
1 polymer ?
#
loop_
_entity_poly.entity_id
_entity_poly.type
_entity_poly.pdbx_seq_one_letter_code
_entity_poly.pdbx_strand_id
1 'polypeptide(L)'
;KGPEAQGGAKQENAASQAVVTILPKDGADSVATSGVLKVTAQQGKLTTVTVADSKGTAVEGRIAADGTSWQPTAHLAGGTQYKV
;
A
#
# COMPACT_ATOMS: atom_id res chain seq x y z
N LYS A 1 38.57 -34.58 7.95
CA LYS A 1 37.14 -34.46 8.31
C LYS A 1 36.74 -33.01 8.07
N GLY A 2 35.86 -32.76 7.09
CA GLY A 2 35.50 -31.42 6.64
C GLY A 2 34.56 -30.69 7.61
N PRO A 3 34.39 -29.37 7.47
CA PRO A 3 33.37 -28.64 8.21
C PRO A 3 32.00 -28.87 7.56
N GLU A 4 31.03 -29.26 8.38
CA GLU A 4 29.64 -29.46 8.01
C GLU A 4 29.00 -28.13 7.61
N ALA A 5 28.40 -28.13 6.42
CA ALA A 5 27.63 -27.04 5.87
C ALA A 5 26.35 -26.82 6.71
N GLN A 6 26.20 -25.62 7.26
CA GLN A 6 24.91 -25.12 7.73
C GLN A 6 24.35 -24.21 6.64
N GLY A 7 23.47 -24.78 5.82
CA GLY A 7 22.68 -24.06 4.83
C GLY A 7 21.72 -23.09 5.52
N GLY A 8 22.17 -21.85 5.71
CA GLY A 8 21.27 -20.72 5.93
C GLY A 8 20.62 -20.40 4.59
N ALA A 9 19.34 -20.73 4.45
CA ALA A 9 18.54 -20.30 3.31
C ALA A 9 18.73 -18.80 3.12
N LYS A 10 19.39 -18.42 2.01
CA LYS A 10 19.45 -17.06 1.52
C LYS A 10 18.01 -16.69 1.23
N GLN A 11 17.34 -16.06 2.18
CA GLN A 11 16.05 -15.44 1.92
C GLN A 11 16.38 -14.29 0.98
N GLU A 12 16.27 -14.56 -0.31
CA GLU A 12 16.48 -13.58 -1.36
C GLU A 12 15.38 -12.55 -1.18
N ASN A 13 15.70 -11.47 -0.46
CA ASN A 13 14.99 -10.21 -0.51
C ASN A 13 15.20 -9.63 -1.92
N ALA A 14 14.69 -10.32 -2.93
CA ALA A 14 14.61 -9.82 -4.28
C ALA A 14 13.82 -8.52 -4.22
N ALA A 15 14.38 -7.45 -4.79
CA ALA A 15 13.71 -6.17 -4.83
C ALA A 15 12.34 -6.32 -5.49
N SER A 16 11.31 -5.74 -4.88
CA SER A 16 9.97 -5.78 -5.44
C SER A 16 9.98 -5.09 -6.81
N GLN A 17 9.54 -5.81 -7.86
CA GLN A 17 9.30 -5.24 -9.18
C GLN A 17 7.92 -4.59 -9.28
N ALA A 18 7.16 -4.54 -8.17
CA ALA A 18 5.83 -3.98 -8.15
C ALA A 18 5.87 -2.47 -8.41
N VAL A 19 5.13 -2.03 -9.42
CA VAL A 19 4.89 -0.62 -9.70
C VAL A 19 3.63 -0.19 -8.95
N VAL A 20 3.80 0.62 -7.90
CA VAL A 20 2.68 1.13 -7.11
C VAL A 20 2.21 2.46 -7.70
N THR A 21 0.91 2.59 -7.93
CA THR A 21 0.25 3.83 -8.35
C THR A 21 -0.76 4.23 -7.29
N ILE A 22 -0.74 5.51 -6.91
CA ILE A 22 -1.66 6.09 -5.94
C ILE A 22 -2.50 7.15 -6.65
N LEU A 23 -3.82 7.01 -6.54
CA LEU A 23 -4.79 8.01 -6.94
C LEU A 23 -5.49 8.54 -5.69
N PRO A 24 -5.77 9.86 -5.61
CA PRO A 24 -5.24 10.90 -6.49
C PRO A 24 -3.70 10.99 -6.37
N LYS A 25 -3.04 11.67 -7.32
CA LYS A 25 -1.58 11.87 -7.23
C LYS A 25 -1.23 12.55 -5.92
N ASP A 26 -0.04 12.27 -5.41
CA ASP A 26 0.52 12.99 -4.27
C ASP A 26 0.42 14.50 -4.48
N GLY A 27 0.01 15.23 -3.44
CA GLY A 27 -0.20 16.68 -3.49
C GLY A 27 -1.48 17.14 -4.20
N ALA A 28 -2.40 16.25 -4.57
CA ALA A 28 -3.68 16.66 -5.16
C ALA A 28 -4.57 17.41 -4.14
N ASP A 29 -5.02 18.60 -4.54
CA ASP A 29 -6.06 19.37 -3.88
C ASP A 29 -7.44 19.18 -4.56
N SER A 30 -8.51 19.60 -3.87
CA SER A 30 -9.89 19.55 -4.40
C SER A 30 -10.38 18.16 -4.83
N VAL A 31 -9.89 17.11 -4.17
CA VAL A 31 -10.23 15.72 -4.43
C VAL A 31 -11.68 15.45 -3.99
N ALA A 32 -12.47 14.79 -4.84
CA ALA A 32 -13.81 14.36 -4.43
C ALA A 32 -13.71 13.46 -3.18
N THR A 33 -14.64 13.61 -2.24
CA THR A 33 -14.60 12.86 -0.97
C THR A 33 -15.07 11.41 -1.11
N SER A 34 -15.62 11.04 -2.27
CA SER A 34 -16.11 9.70 -2.57
C SER A 34 -15.25 8.98 -3.62
N GLY A 35 -14.75 7.80 -3.28
CA GLY A 35 -14.21 6.83 -4.24
C GLY A 35 -12.86 7.14 -4.87
N VAL A 36 -12.08 8.09 -4.35
CA VAL A 36 -10.90 8.60 -5.07
C VAL A 36 -9.58 8.03 -4.58
N LEU A 37 -9.46 7.69 -3.29
CA LEU A 37 -8.23 7.10 -2.78
C LEU A 37 -8.14 5.63 -3.20
N LYS A 38 -7.28 5.36 -4.18
CA LYS A 38 -7.01 4.02 -4.69
C LYS A 38 -5.52 3.81 -4.83
N VAL A 39 -5.02 2.76 -4.18
CA VAL A 39 -3.65 2.28 -4.36
C VAL A 39 -3.73 1.07 -5.28
N THR A 40 -2.89 1.00 -6.31
CA THR A 40 -2.81 -0.16 -7.19
C THR A 40 -1.39 -0.64 -7.33
N ALA A 41 -1.19 -1.95 -7.44
CA ALA A 41 0.08 -2.57 -7.79
C ALA A 41 0.00 -3.17 -9.20
N GLN A 42 0.98 -2.86 -10.03
CA GLN A 42 1.24 -3.55 -11.30
C GLN A 42 2.52 -4.38 -11.14
N GLN A 43 2.65 -5.49 -11.87
CA GLN A 43 3.83 -6.37 -11.81
C GLN A 43 4.15 -6.90 -10.39
N GLY A 44 3.12 -6.99 -9.54
CA GLY A 44 3.25 -7.44 -8.16
C GLY A 44 1.91 -7.37 -7.42
N LYS A 45 1.96 -7.48 -6.09
CA LYS A 45 0.79 -7.43 -5.21
C LYS A 45 1.06 -6.53 -4.01
N LEU A 46 0.01 -5.84 -3.57
CA LEU A 46 -0.04 -5.16 -2.30
C LEU A 46 -0.12 -6.20 -1.18
N THR A 47 0.81 -6.13 -0.25
CA THR A 47 0.84 -6.99 0.95
C THR A 47 0.34 -6.24 2.17
N THR A 48 0.72 -4.97 2.29
CA THR A 48 0.31 -4.05 3.35
C THR A 48 0.06 -2.69 2.74
N VAL A 49 -1.03 -2.04 3.14
CA VAL A 49 -1.31 -0.64 2.83
C VAL A 49 -1.74 0.02 4.13
N THR A 50 -1.03 1.06 4.52
CA THR A 50 -1.31 1.83 5.73
C THR A 50 -1.65 3.24 5.29
N VAL A 51 -2.88 3.67 5.55
CA VAL A 51 -3.28 5.05 5.28
C VAL A 51 -3.64 5.71 6.60
N ALA A 52 -3.17 6.93 6.81
CA ALA A 52 -3.50 7.72 7.99
C ALA A 52 -3.82 9.18 7.63
N ASP A 53 -4.64 9.84 8.44
CA ASP A 53 -4.84 11.29 8.35
C ASP A 53 -3.63 12.06 8.94
N SER A 54 -3.66 13.39 8.83
CA SER A 54 -2.64 14.28 9.40
C SER A 54 -2.51 14.22 10.93
N LYS A 55 -3.48 13.63 11.62
CA LYS A 55 -3.48 13.41 13.08
C LYS A 55 -2.95 12.01 13.45
N GLY A 56 -2.64 11.17 12.47
CA GLY A 56 -2.22 9.79 12.66
C GLY A 56 -3.37 8.79 12.81
N THR A 57 -4.61 9.19 12.57
CA THR A 57 -5.78 8.30 12.59
C THR A 57 -5.73 7.39 11.39
N ALA A 58 -5.71 6.08 11.61
CA ALA A 58 -5.72 5.11 10.52
C ALA A 58 -7.04 5.17 9.75
N VAL A 59 -6.93 5.10 8.43
CA VAL A 59 -8.06 4.93 7.52
C VAL A 59 -8.26 3.44 7.31
N GLU A 60 -9.42 2.93 7.72
CA GLU A 60 -9.80 1.57 7.41
C GLU A 60 -9.93 1.38 5.90
N GLY A 61 -9.31 0.32 5.40
CA GLY A 61 -9.40 -0.05 4.00
C GLY A 61 -9.08 -1.51 3.75
N ARG A 62 -9.35 -1.95 2.54
CA ARG A 62 -9.28 -3.35 2.13
C ARG A 62 -8.41 -3.47 0.89
N ILE A 63 -7.44 -4.39 0.95
CA ILE A 63 -6.78 -4.91 -0.24
C ILE A 63 -7.75 -5.88 -0.93
N ALA A 64 -7.92 -5.72 -2.24
CA ALA A 64 -8.70 -6.62 -3.07
C ALA A 64 -8.13 -8.05 -3.00
N ALA A 65 -8.98 -9.06 -3.21
CA ALA A 65 -8.60 -10.46 -3.09
C ALA A 65 -7.45 -10.86 -4.04
N ASP A 66 -7.33 -10.18 -5.18
CA ASP A 66 -6.25 -10.37 -6.15
C ASP A 66 -4.93 -9.70 -5.74
N GLY A 67 -4.94 -8.86 -4.69
CA GLY A 67 -3.79 -8.09 -4.22
C GLY A 67 -3.41 -6.92 -5.12
N THR A 68 -4.19 -6.59 -6.15
CA THR A 68 -3.78 -5.57 -7.14
C THR A 68 -4.24 -4.17 -6.78
N SER A 69 -5.15 -4.04 -5.81
CA SER A 69 -5.68 -2.73 -5.40
C SER A 69 -6.05 -2.68 -3.92
N TRP A 70 -6.01 -1.47 -3.35
CA TRP A 70 -6.54 -1.15 -2.03
C TRP A 70 -7.45 0.06 -2.14
N GLN A 71 -8.53 0.03 -1.36
CA GLN A 71 -9.51 1.12 -1.28
C GLN A 71 -9.99 1.26 0.18
N PRO A 72 -10.31 2.49 0.62
CA PRO A 72 -10.91 2.71 1.93
C PRO A 72 -12.29 2.03 2.02
N THR A 73 -12.63 1.50 3.19
CA THR A 73 -13.93 0.85 3.45
C THR A 73 -14.98 1.83 3.98
N ALA A 74 -14.56 3.04 4.35
CA ALA A 74 -15.39 4.12 4.85
C ALA A 74 -15.19 5.40 4.05
N HIS A 75 -16.14 6.33 4.17
CA HIS A 75 -16.01 7.66 3.58
C HIS A 75 -14.86 8.44 4.22
N LEU A 76 -14.05 9.10 3.38
CA LEU A 76 -13.00 9.99 3.84
C LEU A 76 -13.59 11.36 4.19
N ALA A 77 -13.02 11.99 5.22
CA ALA A 77 -13.40 13.33 5.63
C ALA A 77 -12.91 14.36 4.60
N GLY A 78 -13.78 15.30 4.25
CA GLY A 78 -13.41 16.44 3.41
C GLY A 78 -12.43 17.38 4.12
N GLY A 79 -11.60 18.09 3.34
CA GLY A 79 -10.62 19.05 3.87
C GLY A 79 -9.53 18.42 4.74
N THR A 80 -9.35 17.10 4.65
CA THR A 80 -8.35 16.36 5.44
C THR A 80 -7.24 15.85 4.53
N GLN A 81 -6.00 16.03 4.96
CA GLN A 81 -4.84 15.45 4.29
C GLN A 81 -4.62 14.02 4.77
N TYR A 82 -4.38 13.12 3.81
CA TYR A 82 -4.09 11.71 4.06
C TYR A 82 -2.70 11.33 3.55
N LYS A 83 -2.09 10.35 4.21
CA LYS A 83 -0.77 9.80 3.88
C LYS A 83 -0.89 8.29 3.70
N VAL A 84 -0.25 7.76 2.66
CA VAL A 84 -0.09 6.33 2.33
C VAL A 84 1.34 5.88 2.66
#